data_AF-A0A2G2KDC2-F1
#
_entry.id   AF-A0A2G2KDC2-F1
#
_cell.length_a   1.000
_cell.length_b   1.000
_cell.length_c   1.000
_cell.angle_alpha   90.00
_cell.angle_beta   90.00
_cell.angle_gamma   90.00
#
_symmetry.space_group_name_H-M   'P 1'
#
loop_
_entity.id
_entity.type
_entity.pdbx_description
1 polymer ?
#
loop_
_entity_poly.entity_id
_entity_poly.type
_entity_poly.pdbx_seq_one_letter_code
_entity_poly.pdbx_strand_id
1 'polypeptide(L)' 'MKNIAKTSDVIIVGAGVSGLYAAWRLLKKNSKLKVTILERLNRTGGRLDTD' A
#
# COMPACT_ATOMS: atom_id res chain seq x y z
N MET A 1 -15.39 -4.27 -10.47
CA MET A 1 -14.24 -3.38 -10.74
C MET A 1 -13.55 -3.07 -9.42
N LYS A 2 -12.22 -3.25 -9.31
CA LYS A 2 -11.46 -2.89 -8.11
C LYS A 2 -11.50 -1.36 -7.96
N ASN A 3 -11.80 -0.87 -6.76
CA ASN A 3 -12.00 0.56 -6.47
C ASN A 3 -10.62 1.24 -6.42
N ILE A 4 -10.14 1.72 -7.57
CA ILE A 4 -8.90 2.49 -7.66
C ILE A 4 -9.27 3.96 -7.46
N ALA A 5 -8.62 4.62 -6.51
CA ALA A 5 -8.77 6.05 -6.32
C ALA A 5 -8.44 6.77 -7.64
N LYS A 6 -9.32 7.67 -8.11
CA LYS A 6 -9.07 8.46 -9.33
C LYS A 6 -7.82 9.34 -9.21
N THR A 7 -7.42 9.69 -7.99
CA THR A 7 -6.23 10.51 -7.70
C THR A 7 -5.57 10.03 -6.41
N SER A 8 -4.24 9.96 -6.42
CA SER A 8 -3.40 9.62 -5.27
C SER A 8 -2.16 10.52 -5.28
N ASP A 9 -1.73 10.99 -4.11
CA ASP A 9 -0.48 11.74 -3.99
C ASP A 9 0.73 10.80 -4.12
N VAL A 10 0.58 9.56 -3.66
CA VAL A 10 1.60 8.50 -3.76
C VAL A 10 0.93 7.18 -4.11
N ILE A 11 1.47 6.48 -5.11
CA ILE A 11 1.09 5.10 -5.46
C ILE A 11 2.27 4.18 -5.12
N ILE A 12 1.98 3.12 -4.37
CA ILE A 12 2.94 2.07 -4.00
C ILE A 12 2.54 0.80 -4.73
N VAL A 13 3.46 0.20 -5.49
CA VAL A 13 3.25 -1.07 -6.20
C VAL A 13 3.85 -2.20 -5.35
N GLY A 14 2.98 -3.09 -4.87
CA GLY A 14 3.30 -4.21 -3.99
C GLY A 14 2.92 -3.95 -2.52
N ALA A 15 2.11 -4.83 -1.94
CA ALA A 15 1.71 -4.81 -0.52
C ALA A 15 2.52 -5.79 0.34
N GLY A 16 3.81 -5.97 0.00
CA GLY A 16 4.79 -6.63 0.88
C GLY A 16 5.26 -5.72 2.01
N VAL A 17 6.14 -6.22 2.87
CA VAL A 17 6.64 -5.48 4.05
C VAL A 17 7.21 -4.10 3.72
N SER A 18 7.96 -3.98 2.62
CA SER A 18 8.52 -2.69 2.20
C SER A 18 7.43 -1.69 1.81
N GLY A 19 6.43 -2.12 1.04
CA GLY A 19 5.32 -1.26 0.60
C GLY A 19 4.44 -0.81 1.77
N LEU A 20 4.08 -1.74 2.67
CA LEU A 20 3.30 -1.44 3.86
C LEU A 20 4.05 -0.49 4.80
N TYR A 21 5.34 -0.73 5.01
CA TYR A 21 6.17 0.13 5.87
C TYR A 21 6.37 1.52 5.26
N ALA A 22 6.56 1.62 3.94
CA ALA A 22 6.64 2.91 3.25
C ALA A 22 5.33 3.70 3.41
N ALA A 23 4.17 3.07 3.19
CA ALA A 23 2.87 3.69 3.38
C ALA A 23 2.69 4.20 4.83
N TRP A 24 3.03 3.35 5.80
CA TRP A 24 2.97 3.72 7.22
C TRP A 24 3.85 4.93 7.54
N ARG A 25 5.10 4.96 7.06
CA ARG A 25 6.01 6.09 7.28
C ARG A 25 5.51 7.39 6.66
N LEU A 26 4.95 7.33 5.45
CA LEU A 26 4.39 8.49 4.77
C LEU A 26 3.20 9.06 5.54
N LEU A 27 2.26 8.20 5.95
CA LEU A 27 1.09 8.61 6.72
C LEU A 27 1.43 9.08 8.13
N LYS A 28 2.47 8.53 8.76
CA LYS A 28 3.01 9.03 10.03
C LYS A 28 3.62 10.42 9.90
N LYS A 29 4.31 10.71 8.80
CA LYS A 29 4.90 12.02 8.53
C LYS A 29 3.85 13.06 8.13
N ASN A 30 2.85 12.66 7.35
CA ASN A 30 1.75 13.51 6.93
C ASN A 30 0.48 12.67 6.73
N SER A 31 -0.44 12.77 7.70
CA SER A 31 -1.70 12.03 7.70
C SER A 31 -2.70 12.47 6.62
N LYS A 32 -2.45 13.61 5.94
CA LYS A 32 -3.31 14.10 4.85
C LYS A 32 -2.97 13.49 3.49
N LEU A 33 -1.86 12.76 3.35
CA LEU A 33 -1.47 12.13 2.09
C LEU A 33 -2.48 11.06 1.67
N LYS A 34 -2.92 11.12 0.41
CA LYS A 34 -3.71 10.07 -0.24
C LYS A 34 -2.76 9.01 -0.80
N VAL A 35 -2.47 7.99 0.00
CA VAL A 35 -1.62 6.86 -0.38
C VAL A 35 -2.48 5.72 -0.91
N THR A 36 -2.14 5.17 -2.08
CA THR A 36 -2.79 3.99 -2.65
C THR A 36 -1.76 2.88 -2.84
N ILE A 37 -2.06 1.67 -2.34
CA ILE A 37 -1.23 0.49 -2.53
C ILE A 37 -1.92 -0.45 -3.52
N LEU A 38 -1.19 -0.89 -4.54
CA LEU A 38 -1.67 -1.84 -5.54
C LEU A 38 -0.95 -3.18 -5.36
N GLU A 39 -1.70 -4.24 -5.11
CA GLU A 39 -1.19 -5.61 -4.97
C GLU A 39 -1.86 -6.53 -5.98
N ARG A 40 -1.05 -7.38 -6.60
CA ARG A 40 -1.51 -8.38 -7.57
C ARG A 40 -2.23 -9.53 -6.86
N LEU A 41 -1.70 -9.98 -5.72
CA LEU A 41 -2.25 -11.08 -4.94
C LEU A 41 -3.57 -10.67 -4.26
N ASN A 42 -4.38 -11.67 -3.91
CA ASN A 42 -5.58 -11.46 -3.09
C ASN A 42 -5.27 -11.44 -1.58
N ARG A 43 -4.03 -11.09 -1.21
CA ARG A 43 -3.55 -10.95 0.16
C ARG A 43 -2.40 -9.94 0.22
N THR A 44 -2.17 -9.36 1.39
CA THR A 44 -0.99 -8.54 1.69
C THR A 44 0.15 -9.42 2.23
N GLY A 45 1.30 -8.82 2.54
CA GLY A 45 2.43 -9.48 3.20
C GLY A 45 3.54 -9.92 2.25
N GLY A 46 3.21 -10.21 0.98
CA GLY A 46 4.20 -10.64 -0.02
C GLY A 46 4.86 -11.95 0.39
N ARG A 47 6.19 -11.95 0.59
CA ARG A 47 6.95 -13.13 1.04
C ARG A 47 6.70 -13.50 2.51
N LEU A 48 6.04 -12.64 3.28
CA LEU A 48 5.54 -13.00 4.61
C LEU A 48 4.18 -13.67 4.43
N ASP A 49 4.13 -14.95 4.76
CA ASP A 49 2.95 -15.83 4.68
C ASP A 49 3.16 -16.92 5.72
N THR A 50 2.27 -17.00 6.71
CA THR A 50 2.36 -17.96 7.82
C THR A 50 1.18 -18.92 7.74
N ASP A 51 1.44 -20.19 8.00
CA ASP A 51 0.43 -21.26 8.05
C ASP A 51 -0.48 -21.17 9.30
#